data_AF-A0A165FD16-F1
#
_entry.id   AF-A0A165FD16-F1
#
_cell.length_a   1.000
_cell.length_b   1.000
_cell.length_c   1.000
_cell.angle_alpha   90.00
_cell.angle_beta   90.00
_cell.angle_gamma   90.00
#
_symmetry.space_group_name_H-M   'P 1'
#
loop_
_entity.id
_entity.type
_entity.pdbx_description
1 polymer ?
#
loop_
_entity_poly.entity_id
_entity_poly.type
_entity_poly.pdbx_seq_one_letter_code
_entity_poly.pdbx_strand_id
1 'polypeptide(L)'
;MRSALVAAIGLAVLAVLPVPAAALPGPTPAIQARAPGPSHGHDPHNDRRGPVRRTPVVQARAPGPSHGHDPHNDRRSPVVQARAPGPSHGHDPHNDRRAAAVQRGPQKREQQLIPAVQDVTHLCPLSMSACPISSSVPLSLMEWIEQGFECVDLSEDLNSCGGCGSVDTQFDCTAIPNALAVSCVVGGCHVDSCKTGYAIAADSKTCVSALA
;
A
#
# COMPACT_ATOMS: atom_id res chain seq x y z
N MET A 1 57.68 -29.38 -33.94
CA MET A 1 56.54 -29.41 -32.98
C MET A 1 55.55 -28.37 -33.47
N ARG A 2 54.60 -28.76 -34.33
CA ARG A 2 53.17 -28.93 -34.02
C ARG A 2 52.56 -27.70 -33.33
N SER A 3 51.78 -26.93 -34.07
CA SER A 3 50.49 -26.41 -33.58
C SER A 3 49.62 -26.01 -34.78
N ALA A 4 48.64 -26.86 -35.06
CA ALA A 4 47.56 -26.61 -36.00
C ALA A 4 46.43 -25.92 -35.22
N LEU A 5 46.00 -24.74 -35.67
CA LEU A 5 44.71 -24.16 -35.29
C LEU A 5 43.74 -24.46 -36.42
N VAL A 6 42.84 -25.41 -36.18
CA VAL A 6 41.70 -25.69 -37.06
C VAL A 6 40.58 -24.76 -36.61
N ALA A 7 40.29 -23.73 -37.40
CA ALA A 7 39.11 -22.90 -37.24
C ALA A 7 37.90 -23.66 -37.82
N ALA A 8 36.99 -24.11 -36.95
CA ALA A 8 35.72 -24.70 -37.35
C ALA A 8 34.79 -23.60 -37.86
N ILE A 9 34.61 -23.53 -39.18
CA ILE A 9 33.59 -22.69 -39.81
C ILE A 9 32.27 -23.45 -39.70
N GLY A 10 31.45 -23.10 -38.71
CA GLY A 10 30.08 -23.58 -38.57
C GLY A 10 29.19 -22.97 -39.64
N LEU A 11 28.79 -23.78 -40.63
CA LEU A 11 27.72 -23.46 -41.58
C LEU A 11 26.38 -23.43 -40.82
N ALA A 12 25.88 -22.24 -40.53
CA ALA A 12 24.52 -22.04 -40.05
C ALA A 12 23.54 -22.29 -41.21
N VAL A 13 22.92 -23.47 -41.22
CA VAL A 13 21.79 -23.78 -42.10
C VAL A 13 20.58 -23.01 -41.59
N LEU A 14 20.22 -21.92 -42.29
CA LEU A 14 18.96 -21.21 -42.10
C LEU A 14 17.80 -22.13 -42.50
N ALA A 15 17.22 -22.82 -41.52
CA ALA A 15 15.97 -23.54 -41.68
C ALA A 15 14.84 -22.51 -41.95
N VAL A 16 14.38 -22.45 -43.19
CA VAL A 16 13.18 -21.70 -43.57
C VAL A 16 11.98 -22.46 -43.02
N LEU A 17 11.44 -21.98 -41.88
CA LEU A 17 10.19 -22.50 -41.33
C LEU A 17 9.02 -22.01 -42.22
N PRO A 18 8.07 -22.89 -42.59
CA PRO A 18 6.90 -22.49 -43.35
C PRO A 18 5.98 -21.60 -42.51
N VAL A 19 5.61 -20.44 -43.06
CA VAL A 19 4.65 -19.50 -42.48
C VAL A 19 3.27 -20.17 -42.46
N PRO A 20 2.57 -20.25 -41.31
CA PRO A 20 1.21 -20.76 -41.28
C PRO A 20 0.28 -19.75 -41.97
N ALA A 21 -0.50 -20.25 -42.95
CA ALA A 21 -1.52 -19.50 -43.64
C ALA A 21 -2.56 -18.97 -42.65
N ALA A 22 -2.77 -17.66 -42.64
CA ALA A 22 -3.81 -17.01 -41.86
C ALA A 22 -5.19 -17.55 -42.26
N ALA A 23 -5.87 -18.18 -41.31
CA ALA A 23 -7.27 -18.58 -41.46
C ALA A 23 -8.15 -17.33 -41.56
N LEU A 24 -9.01 -17.31 -42.58
CA LEU A 24 -10.01 -16.27 -42.80
C LEU A 24 -11.03 -16.26 -41.63
N PRO A 25 -11.48 -15.09 -41.15
CA PRO A 25 -12.55 -15.02 -40.16
C PRO A 25 -13.87 -15.47 -40.79
N GLY A 26 -14.52 -16.46 -40.15
CA GLY A 26 -15.86 -16.90 -40.53
C GLY A 26 -16.93 -15.83 -40.28
N PRO A 27 -18.12 -15.96 -40.90
CA PRO A 27 -19.19 -14.98 -40.75
C PRO A 27 -19.70 -14.94 -39.31
N THR A 28 -19.71 -13.75 -38.72
CA THR A 28 -20.25 -13.48 -37.40
C THR A 28 -21.75 -13.79 -37.34
N PRO A 29 -22.26 -14.49 -36.31
CA PRO A 29 -23.69 -14.61 -36.10
C PRO A 29 -24.28 -13.24 -35.74
N ALA A 30 -25.36 -12.86 -36.43
CA ALA A 30 -26.12 -11.66 -36.13
C ALA A 30 -26.69 -11.72 -34.71
N ILE A 31 -26.27 -10.80 -33.84
CA ILE A 31 -26.90 -10.57 -32.54
C ILE A 31 -28.33 -10.09 -32.82
N GLN A 32 -29.31 -10.96 -32.63
CA GLN A 32 -30.71 -10.53 -32.55
C GLN A 32 -30.89 -9.75 -31.24
N ALA A 33 -31.16 -8.45 -31.36
CA ALA A 33 -31.64 -7.64 -30.26
C ALA A 33 -32.97 -8.22 -29.76
N ARG A 34 -32.97 -8.76 -28.53
CA ARG A 34 -34.21 -9.12 -27.83
C ARG A 34 -34.98 -7.83 -27.54
N ALA A 35 -36.26 -7.82 -27.91
CA ALA A 35 -37.18 -6.73 -27.60
C ALA A 35 -37.28 -6.52 -26.08
N PRO A 36 -37.42 -5.27 -25.59
CA PRO A 36 -37.72 -5.00 -24.19
C PRO A 36 -39.07 -5.63 -23.81
N GLY A 37 -39.07 -6.50 -22.81
CA GLY A 37 -40.31 -7.00 -22.21
C GLY A 37 -41.04 -5.89 -21.45
N PRO A 38 -42.37 -5.99 -21.26
CA PRO A 38 -43.12 -4.99 -20.53
C PRO A 38 -42.75 -5.02 -19.04
N SER A 39 -42.41 -3.84 -18.51
CA SER A 39 -42.17 -3.59 -17.09
C SER A 39 -43.46 -3.79 -16.29
N HIS A 40 -43.50 -4.85 -15.49
CA HIS A 40 -44.53 -5.01 -14.46
C HIS A 40 -44.35 -3.93 -13.39
N GLY A 41 -45.37 -3.09 -13.24
CA GLY A 41 -45.45 -2.09 -12.18
C GLY A 41 -45.52 -2.75 -10.81
N HIS A 42 -44.77 -2.21 -9.86
CA HIS A 42 -44.93 -2.54 -8.46
C HIS A 42 -46.13 -1.78 -7.88
N ASP A 43 -47.13 -2.52 -7.42
CA ASP A 43 -48.17 -2.01 -6.52
C ASP A 43 -47.57 -1.58 -5.18
N PRO A 44 -47.86 -0.36 -4.68
CA PRO A 44 -47.43 0.06 -3.35
C PRO A 44 -48.34 -0.58 -2.30
N HIS A 45 -47.84 -1.61 -1.63
CA HIS A 45 -48.49 -2.14 -0.45
C HIS A 45 -48.44 -1.14 0.71
N ASN A 46 -49.65 -0.76 1.11
CA ASN A 46 -50.05 -0.05 2.32
C ASN A 46 -49.50 -0.72 3.60
N ASP A 47 -48.46 -0.13 4.19
CA ASP A 47 -48.08 -0.42 5.58
C ASP A 47 -48.45 0.77 6.48
N ARG A 48 -49.67 0.67 7.03
CA ARG A 48 -50.06 1.39 8.24
C ARG A 48 -49.20 0.91 9.41
N ARG A 49 -48.13 1.64 9.70
CA ARG A 49 -47.52 1.65 11.04
C ARG A 49 -47.08 3.06 11.38
N GLY A 50 -47.82 3.67 12.31
CA GLY A 50 -47.70 5.08 12.67
C GLY A 50 -46.33 5.47 13.26
N PRO A 51 -46.04 6.78 13.33
CA PRO A 51 -44.77 7.25 13.86
C PRO A 51 -44.76 7.11 15.38
N VAL A 52 -43.93 6.19 15.91
CA VAL A 52 -43.50 6.30 17.30
C VAL A 52 -42.58 7.52 17.38
N ARG A 53 -43.16 8.65 17.80
CA ARG A 53 -42.42 9.83 18.22
C ARG A 53 -41.50 9.46 19.39
N ARG A 54 -40.25 9.11 19.12
CA ARG A 54 -39.19 9.21 20.12
C ARG A 54 -38.71 10.65 20.11
N THR A 55 -39.25 11.44 21.04
CA THR A 55 -38.69 12.73 21.42
C THR A 55 -37.22 12.54 21.81
N PRO A 56 -36.26 13.24 21.18
CA PRO A 56 -34.95 13.39 21.81
C PRO A 56 -35.15 14.37 22.98
N VAL A 57 -35.12 13.85 24.21
CA VAL A 57 -34.86 14.71 25.35
C VAL A 57 -33.42 15.18 25.20
N VAL A 58 -33.26 16.42 24.73
CA VAL A 58 -32.00 17.14 24.82
C VAL A 58 -31.73 17.40 26.30
N GLN A 59 -31.02 16.49 26.96
CA GLN A 59 -30.38 16.81 28.22
C GLN A 59 -29.14 17.65 27.89
N ALA A 60 -29.25 18.96 28.09
CA ALA A 60 -28.11 19.85 28.16
C ALA A 60 -27.17 19.36 29.27
N ARG A 61 -26.01 18.79 28.88
CA ARG A 61 -24.92 18.53 29.83
C ARG A 61 -24.23 19.85 30.14
N ALA A 62 -24.14 20.16 31.43
CA ALA A 62 -23.43 21.31 31.95
C ALA A 62 -21.94 21.32 31.53
N PRO A 63 -21.30 22.49 31.35
CA PRO A 63 -19.86 22.58 31.08
C PRO A 63 -19.06 22.12 32.30
N GLY A 64 -18.24 21.09 32.14
CA GLY A 64 -17.24 20.67 33.14
C GLY A 64 -15.99 21.56 33.08
N PRO A 65 -15.30 21.83 34.22
CA PRO A 65 -14.16 22.74 34.26
C PRO A 65 -12.89 22.12 33.67
N SER A 66 -12.12 22.98 33.00
CA SER A 66 -10.77 22.75 32.48
C SER A 66 -9.80 22.48 33.63
N HIS A 67 -9.21 21.27 33.70
CA HIS A 67 -8.08 21.01 34.58
C HIS A 67 -6.78 21.19 33.81
N GLY A 68 -6.13 22.32 34.08
CA GLY A 68 -4.76 22.60 33.68
C GLY A 68 -3.77 21.72 34.44
N HIS A 69 -2.70 21.34 33.76
CA HIS A 69 -1.52 20.78 34.40
C HIS A 69 -0.63 21.94 34.87
N ASP A 70 -0.60 22.18 36.18
CA ASP A 70 0.45 22.94 36.84
C ASP A 70 1.60 22.01 37.23
N PRO A 71 2.87 22.40 36.98
CA PRO A 71 4.04 21.64 37.42
C PRO A 71 4.32 21.87 38.92
N HIS A 72 4.60 20.78 39.62
CA HIS A 72 4.98 20.80 41.02
C HIS A 72 6.32 21.54 41.26
N ASN A 73 6.20 22.51 42.17
CA ASN A 73 7.20 23.26 42.91
C ASN A 73 8.01 22.36 43.87
N ASP A 74 9.29 22.66 44.12
CA ASP A 74 9.77 23.10 45.45
C ASP A 74 11.31 23.16 45.60
N ARG A 75 11.77 24.40 45.85
CA ARG A 75 12.71 24.83 46.91
C ARG A 75 14.13 24.23 46.96
N ARG A 76 15.13 25.11 46.85
CA ARG A 76 15.75 25.78 48.02
C ARG A 76 16.90 26.72 47.59
N SER A 77 16.86 27.94 48.12
CA SER A 77 17.78 29.06 47.92
C SER A 77 19.25 28.74 48.25
N PRO A 78 20.17 29.66 47.85
CA PRO A 78 21.07 30.20 48.86
C PRO A 78 20.98 31.73 48.97
N VAL A 79 21.13 32.12 50.23
CA VAL A 79 21.13 33.45 50.82
C VAL A 79 22.16 34.39 50.18
N VAL A 80 21.73 35.63 49.94
CA VAL A 80 22.62 36.78 49.73
C VAL A 80 23.35 37.05 51.05
N GLN A 81 24.66 36.86 51.08
CA GLN A 81 25.53 37.46 52.08
C GLN A 81 26.63 38.24 51.38
N ALA A 82 26.56 39.57 51.50
CA ALA A 82 27.64 40.48 51.16
C ALA A 82 28.75 40.39 52.22
N ARG A 83 30.02 40.23 51.81
CA ARG A 83 31.21 40.53 52.63
C ARG A 83 32.35 41.10 51.78
N ALA A 84 32.65 42.37 52.06
CA ALA A 84 33.89 43.15 52.01
C ALA A 84 34.77 43.27 50.72
N PRO A 85 35.47 44.42 50.51
CA PRO A 85 36.38 44.62 49.38
C PRO A 85 37.72 43.90 49.60
N GLY A 86 38.20 43.17 48.60
CA GLY A 86 39.54 42.59 48.61
C GLY A 86 40.62 43.63 48.21
N PRO A 87 41.80 43.61 48.83
CA PRO A 87 42.94 44.40 48.37
C PRO A 87 43.68 43.70 47.22
N SER A 88 44.15 44.51 46.27
CA SER A 88 44.88 44.11 45.06
C SER A 88 46.38 43.97 45.32
N HIS A 89 46.92 42.75 45.22
CA HIS A 89 48.32 42.38 44.96
C HIS A 89 48.29 40.94 44.41
N GLY A 90 49.02 40.48 43.41
CA GLY A 90 50.09 41.00 42.58
C GLY A 90 50.37 39.98 41.46
N HIS A 91 51.28 40.35 40.57
CA HIS A 91 51.71 39.63 39.37
C HIS A 91 52.23 38.21 39.64
N ASP A 92 51.94 37.28 38.73
CA ASP A 92 53.00 36.52 38.04
C ASP A 92 52.52 35.97 36.67
N PRO A 93 53.32 36.13 35.60
CA PRO A 93 53.03 35.58 34.27
C PRO A 93 53.72 34.22 34.04
N HIS A 94 53.34 33.58 32.93
CA HIS A 94 53.89 32.35 32.32
C HIS A 94 53.17 31.04 32.65
N ASN A 95 52.28 30.65 31.73
CA ASN A 95 52.49 29.36 31.07
C ASN A 95 52.07 29.46 29.60
N ASP A 96 53.00 29.06 28.75
CA ASP A 96 52.99 29.28 27.31
C ASP A 96 51.90 28.50 26.59
N ARG A 97 51.30 29.17 25.61
CA ARG A 97 50.46 28.54 24.59
C ARG A 97 51.31 27.55 23.78
N ARG A 98 50.85 26.30 23.68
CA ARG A 98 50.87 25.64 22.37
C ARG A 98 49.56 24.91 22.13
N ALA A 99 48.73 25.54 21.32
CA ALA A 99 47.51 24.99 20.75
C ALA A 99 47.85 23.71 19.98
N ALA A 100 47.34 22.57 20.47
CA ALA A 100 47.22 21.37 19.67
C ALA A 100 46.02 21.56 18.74
N ALA A 101 46.32 21.85 17.48
CA ALA A 101 45.36 21.85 16.40
C ALA A 101 44.66 20.48 16.35
N VAL A 102 43.37 20.46 16.69
CA VAL A 102 42.50 19.32 16.40
C VAL A 102 42.38 19.25 14.88
N GLN A 103 43.11 18.31 14.28
CA GLN A 103 42.96 17.97 12.88
C GLN A 103 41.57 17.35 12.71
N ARG A 104 40.62 18.12 12.17
CA ARG A 104 39.37 17.57 11.63
C ARG A 104 39.76 16.76 10.40
N GLY A 105 39.76 15.44 10.53
CA GLY A 105 39.87 14.54 9.39
C GLY A 105 38.73 14.79 8.39
N PRO A 106 38.90 14.41 7.11
CA PRO A 106 37.84 14.55 6.13
C PRO A 106 36.65 13.73 6.59
N GLN A 107 35.53 14.40 6.88
CA GLN A 107 34.26 13.70 7.07
C GLN A 107 33.95 13.02 5.74
N LYS A 108 34.19 11.71 5.68
CA LYS A 108 33.57 10.82 4.72
C LYS A 108 32.07 11.10 4.87
N ARG A 109 31.53 11.92 3.96
CA ARG A 109 30.10 12.12 3.80
C ARG A 109 29.58 10.73 3.52
N GLU A 110 29.12 10.06 4.57
CA GLU A 110 28.33 8.85 4.44
C GLU A 110 27.26 9.24 3.44
N GLN A 111 27.32 8.65 2.24
CA GLN A 111 26.26 8.81 1.27
C GLN A 111 25.03 8.28 2.00
N GLN A 112 24.23 9.18 2.54
CA GLN A 112 22.95 8.84 3.11
C GLN A 112 22.19 8.18 1.98
N LEU A 113 22.06 6.86 2.09
CA LEU A 113 21.28 6.03 1.20
C LEU A 113 19.93 6.74 1.05
N ILE A 114 19.58 7.03 -0.20
CA ILE A 114 18.36 7.72 -0.62
C ILE A 114 17.20 7.20 0.25
N PRO A 115 16.41 8.05 0.92
CA PRO A 115 15.25 7.56 1.65
C PRO A 115 14.37 6.81 0.65
N ALA A 116 14.26 5.50 0.86
CA ALA A 116 13.44 4.62 0.06
C ALA A 116 12.00 5.13 0.10
N VAL A 117 11.40 5.25 -1.09
CA VAL A 117 9.98 5.51 -1.37
C VAL A 117 9.36 6.57 -0.45
N GLN A 118 9.37 7.82 -0.92
CA GLN A 118 8.65 8.89 -0.24
C GLN A 118 7.19 8.48 -0.03
N ASP A 119 6.85 8.47 1.25
CA ASP A 119 5.55 8.30 1.88
C ASP A 119 4.32 8.32 0.94
N VAL A 120 4.05 7.18 0.31
CA VAL A 120 2.82 6.96 -0.48
C VAL A 120 1.58 6.87 0.40
N THR A 121 1.71 6.90 1.74
CA THR A 121 0.55 6.84 2.64
C THR A 121 -0.31 8.10 2.57
N HIS A 122 0.24 9.21 2.06
CA HIS A 122 -0.52 10.44 1.82
C HIS A 122 -1.33 10.45 0.52
N LEU A 123 -1.15 9.45 -0.36
CA LEU A 123 -1.92 9.36 -1.61
C LEU A 123 -3.38 8.99 -1.36
N CYS A 124 -3.63 8.22 -0.31
CA CYS A 124 -4.95 7.69 0.02
C CYS A 124 -5.41 8.12 1.43
N PRO A 125 -6.74 8.15 1.67
CA PRO A 125 -7.27 8.35 3.01
C PRO A 125 -6.78 7.30 4.00
N LEU A 126 -6.88 7.62 5.30
CA LEU A 126 -6.64 6.67 6.38
C LEU A 126 -7.45 5.38 6.17
N SER A 127 -6.81 4.24 6.37
CA SER A 127 -7.28 2.86 6.14
C SER A 127 -7.35 2.36 4.69
N MET A 128 -6.98 3.17 3.70
CA MET A 128 -6.87 2.71 2.31
C MET A 128 -5.41 2.61 1.87
N SER A 129 -5.16 1.78 0.87
CA SER A 129 -3.83 1.63 0.26
C SER A 129 -3.87 2.09 -1.19
N ALA A 130 -2.78 2.72 -1.63
CA ALA A 130 -2.61 3.08 -3.02
C ALA A 130 -2.17 1.84 -3.80
N CYS A 131 -2.93 1.49 -4.84
CA CYS A 131 -2.55 0.50 -5.84
C CYS A 131 -2.30 1.16 -7.19
N PRO A 132 -1.22 0.81 -7.89
CA PRO A 132 -0.95 1.37 -9.20
C PRO A 132 -1.97 0.83 -10.20
N ILE A 133 -2.32 1.64 -11.19
CA ILE A 133 -3.19 1.19 -12.29
C ILE A 133 -2.40 0.31 -13.27
N SER A 134 -1.06 0.47 -13.30
CA SER A 134 -0.14 -0.33 -14.10
C SER A 134 0.20 -1.66 -13.39
N SER A 135 0.74 -2.61 -14.15
CA SER A 135 1.17 -3.92 -13.63
C SER A 135 2.54 -3.93 -12.94
N SER A 136 3.07 -2.75 -12.62
CA SER A 136 4.37 -2.58 -11.97
C SER A 136 4.28 -1.57 -10.85
N VAL A 137 4.98 -1.81 -9.73
CA VAL A 137 5.05 -0.85 -8.62
C VAL A 137 5.97 0.31 -8.99
N PRO A 138 5.48 1.56 -9.03
CA PRO A 138 6.31 2.73 -9.29
C PRO A 138 7.34 2.97 -8.18
N LEU A 139 8.53 3.45 -8.55
CA LEU A 139 9.66 3.62 -7.62
C LEU A 139 9.67 4.98 -6.92
N SER A 140 8.88 5.94 -7.41
CA SER A 140 8.85 7.31 -6.88
C SER A 140 7.44 7.88 -6.83
N LEU A 141 7.21 8.81 -5.88
CA LEU A 141 5.92 9.50 -5.74
C LEU A 141 5.47 10.21 -7.03
N MET A 142 6.41 10.77 -7.79
CA MET A 142 6.09 11.44 -9.04
C MET A 142 5.57 10.45 -10.09
N GLU A 143 6.16 9.26 -10.15
CA GLU A 143 5.72 8.19 -11.04
C GLU A 143 4.34 7.63 -10.64
N TRP A 144 4.05 7.53 -9.34
CA TRP A 144 2.71 7.22 -8.83
C TRP A 144 1.67 8.23 -9.32
N ILE A 145 2.00 9.53 -9.32
CA ILE A 145 1.09 10.60 -9.80
C ILE A 145 0.93 10.56 -11.33
N GLU A 146 2.00 10.31 -12.07
CA GLU A 146 1.99 10.28 -13.55
C GLU A 146 1.28 9.04 -14.12
N GLN A 147 1.56 7.85 -13.55
CA GLN A 147 0.96 6.59 -14.00
C GLN A 147 -0.46 6.39 -13.46
N GLY A 148 -0.80 7.12 -12.40
CA GLY A 148 -2.08 7.03 -11.74
C GLY A 148 -2.14 5.85 -10.77
N PHE A 149 -3.00 6.03 -9.77
CA PHE A 149 -3.25 5.07 -8.72
C PHE A 149 -4.71 5.10 -8.33
N GLU A 150 -5.15 4.00 -7.74
CA GLU A 150 -6.44 3.90 -7.09
C GLU A 150 -6.26 3.62 -5.60
N CYS A 151 -7.16 4.16 -4.79
CA CYS A 151 -7.22 3.87 -3.38
C CYS A 151 -8.19 2.71 -3.17
N VAL A 152 -7.69 1.62 -2.62
CA VAL A 152 -8.46 0.39 -2.37
C VAL A 152 -8.38 -0.01 -0.91
N ASP A 153 -9.42 -0.70 -0.44
CA ASP A 153 -9.40 -1.35 0.86
C ASP A 153 -8.88 -2.78 0.70
N LEU A 154 -7.62 -3.02 1.07
CA LEU A 154 -6.99 -4.33 0.93
C LEU A 154 -7.63 -5.40 1.82
N SER A 155 -8.54 -5.04 2.73
CA SER A 155 -9.21 -6.00 3.60
C SER A 155 -10.52 -6.57 3.04
N GLU A 156 -11.12 -5.89 2.07
CA GLU A 156 -12.47 -6.20 1.54
C GLU A 156 -12.57 -6.18 0.00
N ASP A 157 -11.65 -5.51 -0.69
CA ASP A 157 -11.70 -5.41 -2.15
C ASP A 157 -11.35 -6.73 -2.82
N LEU A 158 -12.21 -7.21 -3.73
CA LEU A 158 -12.03 -8.51 -4.40
C LEU A 158 -10.88 -8.51 -5.40
N ASN A 159 -10.59 -7.36 -6.02
CA ASN A 159 -9.55 -7.22 -7.03
C ASN A 159 -8.21 -6.78 -6.43
N SER A 160 -8.18 -6.41 -5.15
CA SER A 160 -6.97 -6.04 -4.42
C SER A 160 -6.98 -6.57 -2.98
N CYS A 161 -7.29 -7.86 -2.80
CA CYS A 161 -7.41 -8.48 -1.49
C CYS A 161 -6.03 -8.82 -0.91
N GLY A 162 -5.58 -8.07 0.09
CA GLY A 162 -4.28 -8.25 0.75
C GLY A 162 -3.09 -7.66 -0.03
N GLY A 163 -3.32 -7.10 -1.21
CA GLY A 163 -2.31 -6.50 -2.07
C GLY A 163 -2.92 -6.02 -3.39
N CYS A 164 -2.12 -5.44 -4.28
CA CYS A 164 -2.63 -4.86 -5.53
C CYS A 164 -2.77 -5.94 -6.62
N GLY A 165 -4.00 -6.28 -7.02
CA GLY A 165 -4.25 -7.27 -8.07
C GLY A 165 -3.76 -6.84 -9.45
N SER A 166 -3.63 -5.52 -9.68
CA SER A 166 -3.02 -4.96 -10.88
C SER A 166 -1.56 -5.40 -11.06
N VAL A 167 -0.82 -5.53 -9.95
CA VAL A 167 0.60 -5.92 -9.91
C VAL A 167 0.74 -7.44 -9.86
N ASP A 168 -0.09 -8.10 -9.06
CA ASP A 168 -0.02 -9.55 -8.86
C ASP A 168 -1.41 -10.15 -8.72
N THR A 169 -1.76 -11.03 -9.67
CA THR A 169 -3.07 -11.67 -9.74
C THR A 169 -3.39 -12.56 -8.54
N GLN A 170 -2.41 -12.89 -7.68
CA GLN A 170 -2.68 -13.61 -6.43
C GLN A 170 -3.58 -12.83 -5.46
N PHE A 171 -3.62 -11.49 -5.58
CA PHE A 171 -4.48 -10.61 -4.80
C PHE A 171 -5.82 -10.31 -5.48
N ASP A 172 -6.02 -10.78 -6.71
CA ASP A 172 -7.31 -10.71 -7.40
C ASP A 172 -8.08 -12.01 -7.17
N CYS A 173 -8.97 -12.01 -6.18
CA CYS A 173 -9.80 -13.15 -5.85
C CYS A 173 -10.76 -13.52 -7.01
N THR A 174 -11.08 -12.57 -7.89
CA THR A 174 -11.97 -12.82 -9.04
C THR A 174 -11.30 -13.65 -10.12
N ALA A 175 -9.96 -13.70 -10.13
CA ALA A 175 -9.16 -14.49 -11.05
C ALA A 175 -9.05 -15.97 -10.66
N ILE A 176 -9.60 -16.39 -9.51
CA ILE A 176 -9.52 -17.78 -9.04
C ILE A 176 -10.23 -18.72 -10.03
N PRO A 177 -9.51 -19.71 -10.60
CA PRO A 177 -10.08 -20.57 -11.63
C PRO A 177 -11.18 -21.44 -11.04
N ASN A 178 -12.27 -21.58 -11.81
CA ASN A 178 -13.44 -22.39 -11.49
C ASN A 178 -14.23 -21.97 -10.24
N ALA A 179 -13.87 -20.85 -9.60
CA ALA A 179 -14.73 -20.25 -8.58
C ALA A 179 -16.00 -19.68 -9.23
N LEU A 180 -17.11 -19.80 -8.50
CA LEU A 180 -18.40 -19.21 -8.84
C LEU A 180 -18.71 -17.99 -7.96
N ALA A 181 -18.35 -18.07 -6.67
CA ALA A 181 -18.42 -16.96 -5.73
C ALA A 181 -17.15 -16.95 -4.86
N VAL A 182 -16.64 -15.75 -4.62
CA VAL A 182 -15.44 -15.47 -3.83
C VAL A 182 -15.70 -14.29 -2.91
N SER A 183 -14.97 -14.26 -1.81
CA SER A 183 -14.97 -13.17 -0.83
C SER A 183 -13.53 -12.78 -0.48
N CYS A 184 -13.31 -11.51 -0.14
CA CYS A 184 -12.09 -11.05 0.52
C CYS A 184 -12.36 -10.97 2.02
N VAL A 185 -11.58 -11.69 2.82
CA VAL A 185 -11.77 -11.76 4.27
C VAL A 185 -10.44 -11.41 4.95
N VAL A 186 -10.37 -10.20 5.52
CA VAL A 186 -9.18 -9.71 6.23
C VAL A 186 -7.92 -9.79 5.35
N GLY A 187 -8.07 -9.41 4.07
CA GLY A 187 -6.98 -9.43 3.08
C GLY A 187 -6.58 -10.83 2.60
N GLY A 188 -7.42 -11.84 2.80
CA GLY A 188 -7.26 -13.16 2.22
C GLY A 188 -8.43 -13.55 1.33
N CYS A 189 -8.14 -14.04 0.12
CA CYS A 189 -9.15 -14.63 -0.74
C CYS A 189 -9.75 -15.89 -0.12
N HIS A 190 -11.08 -15.98 -0.17
CA HIS A 190 -11.86 -17.12 0.26
C HIS A 190 -12.84 -17.52 -0.86
N VAL A 191 -12.93 -18.82 -1.14
CA VAL A 191 -13.86 -19.36 -2.13
C VAL A 191 -15.13 -19.83 -1.43
N ASP A 192 -16.25 -19.19 -1.72
CA ASP A 192 -17.56 -19.54 -1.16
C ASP A 192 -18.25 -20.65 -1.95
N SER A 193 -18.03 -20.70 -3.26
CA SER A 193 -18.58 -21.77 -4.12
C SER A 193 -17.80 -21.96 -5.41
N CYS A 194 -17.84 -23.16 -5.96
CA CYS A 194 -17.21 -23.54 -7.21
C CYS A 194 -18.25 -23.80 -8.31
N LYS A 195 -17.83 -23.66 -9.58
CA LYS A 195 -18.62 -24.05 -10.75
C LYS A 195 -18.93 -25.56 -10.71
N THR A 196 -20.01 -25.97 -11.37
CA THR A 196 -20.40 -27.37 -11.49
C THR A 196 -19.24 -28.25 -11.98
N GLY A 197 -18.99 -29.37 -11.31
CA GLY A 197 -17.86 -30.26 -11.59
C GLY A 197 -16.60 -29.97 -10.78
N TYR A 198 -16.59 -28.91 -9.97
CA TYR A 198 -15.50 -28.55 -9.07
C TYR A 198 -15.98 -28.50 -7.62
N ALA A 199 -15.06 -28.74 -6.69
CA ALA A 199 -15.27 -28.66 -5.25
C ALA A 199 -14.23 -27.72 -4.62
N ILE A 200 -14.60 -27.09 -3.50
CA ILE A 200 -13.70 -26.23 -2.73
C ILE A 200 -12.58 -27.10 -2.14
N ALA A 201 -11.33 -26.70 -2.35
CA ALA A 201 -10.18 -27.38 -1.79
C ALA A 201 -10.08 -27.20 -0.26
N ALA A 202 -9.26 -28.02 0.40
CA ALA A 202 -9.11 -27.96 1.86
C ALA A 202 -8.57 -26.61 2.38
N ASP A 203 -7.88 -25.85 1.52
CA ASP A 203 -7.39 -24.51 1.84
C ASP A 203 -8.46 -23.42 1.76
N SER A 204 -9.65 -23.72 1.22
CA SER A 204 -10.72 -22.76 0.92
C SER A 204 -10.29 -21.60 0.01
N LYS A 205 -9.21 -21.77 -0.76
CA LYS A 205 -8.66 -20.75 -1.67
C LYS A 205 -8.76 -21.15 -3.14
N THR A 206 -9.00 -22.42 -3.42
CA THR A 206 -9.04 -22.93 -4.79
C THR A 206 -10.21 -23.87 -5.03
N CYS A 207 -10.61 -23.99 -6.30
CA CYS A 207 -11.57 -24.97 -6.76
C CYS A 207 -10.84 -26.07 -7.54
N VAL A 208 -10.98 -27.32 -7.08
CA VAL A 208 -10.37 -28.49 -7.71
C VAL A 208 -11.45 -29.38 -8.33
N SER A 209 -11.09 -30.15 -9.37
CA SER A 209 -12.05 -31.06 -10.02
C SER A 209 -12.65 -32.01 -8.99
N ALA A 210 -13.98 -32.10 -8.95
CA ALA A 210 -14.70 -33.03 -8.09
C ALA A 210 -14.75 -34.45 -8.69
N LEU A 211 -14.35 -34.60 -9.95
CA LEU A 211 -14.16 -35.88 -10.61
C LEU A 211 -12.76 -36.40 -10.26
N ALA A 212 -12.73 -37.42 -9.40
CA ALA A 212 -11.62 -38.35 -9.22
C ALA A 212 -12.01 -39.70 -9.87
#